data_AF-A0A1H0ZRL3-F1
#
_entry.id   AF-A0A1H0ZRL3-F1
#
_cell.length_a   1.000
_cell.length_b   1.000
_cell.length_c   1.000
_cell.angle_alpha   90.00
_cell.angle_beta   90.00
_cell.angle_gamma   90.00
#
_symmetry.space_group_name_H-M   'P 1'
#
loop_
_entity.id
_entity.type
_entity.pdbx_description
1 polymer ?
#
loop_
_entity_poly.entity_id
_entity_poly.type
_entity_poly.pdbx_seq_one_letter_code
_entity_poly.pdbx_strand_id
1 'polypeptide(L)'
;MAFEELKKSAPHMANVLGGIFLVEHLDAAAGALAPPESAVVGEPGSQRASRPIRGASPRVAVVRFVMNAVTADGRASRSEFWLARVIWGLVCVALWAAVGAVPDDARSPLMIALVVWLIVTAIPNITLQARRLHDTGRSGWFMLVQLVPIVGPITLLVWNVQDSERSGAEFDHPDEARR
;
A
#
# COMPACT_ATOMS: atom_id res chain seq x y z
N MET A 1 -8.34 29.98 39.31
CA MET A 1 -9.70 29.85 38.73
C MET A 1 -9.68 29.52 37.24
N ALA A 2 -8.81 30.14 36.43
CA ALA A 2 -8.70 29.86 34.99
C ALA A 2 -8.15 28.45 34.61
N PHE A 3 -7.43 27.78 35.51
CA PHE A 3 -6.81 26.47 35.25
C PHE A 3 -7.78 25.28 35.41
N GLU A 4 -8.89 25.47 36.13
CA GLU A 4 -9.95 24.47 36.31
C GLU A 4 -10.91 24.43 35.10
N GLU A 5 -11.23 25.61 34.54
CA GLU A 5 -12.01 25.74 33.30
C GLU A 5 -11.31 25.09 32.09
N LEU A 6 -9.97 25.14 32.04
CA LEU A 6 -9.18 24.51 30.96
C LEU A 6 -9.26 22.97 31.01
N LYS A 7 -9.48 22.38 32.18
CA LYS A 7 -9.56 20.93 32.40
C LYS A 7 -10.93 20.37 32.02
N LYS A 8 -11.99 21.18 32.09
CA LYS A 8 -13.35 20.82 31.66
C LYS A 8 -13.55 20.80 30.14
N SER A 9 -12.71 21.50 29.38
CA SER A 9 -12.76 21.52 27.90
C SER A 9 -11.96 20.39 27.22
N ALA A 10 -11.26 19.56 28.00
CA ALA A 10 -10.42 18.46 27.50
C ALA A 10 -11.14 17.39 26.65
N PRO A 11 -12.43 17.01 26.87
CA PRO A 11 -13.02 15.92 26.09
C PRO A 11 -13.35 16.32 24.64
N HIS A 12 -13.39 17.61 24.29
CA HIS A 12 -13.61 18.05 22.90
C HIS A 12 -12.33 18.16 22.06
N MET A 13 -11.14 18.21 22.68
CA MET A 13 -9.86 18.29 21.95
C MET A 13 -9.25 16.91 21.65
N ALA A 14 -9.76 15.83 22.27
CA ALA A 14 -9.30 14.46 22.07
C ALA A 14 -9.49 13.95 20.63
N ASN A 15 -10.49 14.46 19.91
CA ASN A 15 -10.77 14.08 18.52
C ASN A 15 -9.79 14.69 17.51
N VAL A 16 -9.04 15.72 17.88
CA VAL A 16 -8.00 16.34 17.01
C VAL A 16 -6.64 15.68 17.25
N LEU A 17 -6.38 15.21 18.48
CA LEU A 17 -5.15 14.49 18.83
C LEU A 17 -5.11 13.04 18.35
N GLY A 18 -6.26 12.43 18.04
CA GLY A 18 -6.32 11.09 17.43
C GLY A 18 -5.63 11.00 16.07
N GLY A 19 -5.56 12.11 15.32
CA GLY A 19 -4.82 12.18 14.05
C GLY A 19 -3.31 12.23 14.23
N ILE A 20 -2.82 12.83 15.32
CA ILE A 20 -1.37 12.92 15.63
C ILE A 20 -0.86 11.57 16.16
N PHE A 21 -1.67 10.88 16.97
CA PHE A 21 -1.34 9.53 17.46
C PHE A 21 -1.30 8.49 16.33
N LEU A 22 -2.09 8.69 15.26
CA LEU A 22 -2.04 7.88 14.05
C LEU A 22 -0.70 8.03 13.32
N VAL A 23 -0.15 9.25 13.23
CA VAL A 23 1.14 9.53 12.56
C VAL A 23 2.32 8.97 13.36
N GLU A 24 2.34 9.12 14.69
CA GLU A 24 3.38 8.52 15.54
C GLU A 24 3.33 6.98 15.54
N HIS A 25 2.13 6.38 15.53
CA HIS A 25 2.01 4.93 15.38
C HIS A 25 2.38 4.46 13.97
N LEU A 26 2.23 5.29 12.94
CA LEU A 26 2.70 4.98 11.59
C LEU A 26 4.24 4.96 11.51
N ASP A 27 4.93 5.87 12.20
CA ASP A 27 6.40 5.88 12.29
C ASP A 27 6.94 4.71 13.14
N ALA A 28 6.26 4.36 14.23
CA ALA A 28 6.60 3.20 15.05
C ALA A 28 6.30 1.87 14.32
N ALA A 29 5.15 1.78 13.63
CA ALA A 29 4.84 0.66 12.76
C ALA A 29 5.82 0.58 11.59
N ALA A 30 6.31 1.72 11.07
CA ALA A 30 7.30 1.76 10.02
C ALA A 30 8.65 1.14 10.45
N GLY A 31 9.11 1.49 11.65
CA GLY A 31 10.30 0.88 12.24
C GLY A 31 10.12 -0.61 12.56
N ALA A 32 8.94 -0.99 13.05
CA ALA A 32 8.60 -2.39 13.33
C ALA A 32 8.31 -3.22 12.08
N LEU A 33 8.16 -2.61 10.91
CA LEU A 33 7.97 -3.27 9.61
C LEU A 33 9.30 -3.49 8.86
N ALA A 34 10.44 -3.15 9.44
CA ALA A 34 11.73 -3.52 8.87
C ALA A 34 11.74 -5.03 8.52
N PRO A 35 12.17 -5.41 7.30
CA PRO A 35 12.15 -6.80 6.86
C PRO A 35 13.00 -7.64 7.81
N PRO A 36 12.60 -8.90 8.10
CA PRO A 36 13.38 -9.77 8.98
C PRO A 36 14.78 -9.98 8.37
N GLU A 37 15.78 -10.18 9.23
CA GLU A 37 17.19 -10.38 8.87
C GLU A 37 17.40 -11.54 7.87
N SER A 38 16.47 -12.50 7.79
CA SER A 38 16.47 -13.56 6.78
C SER A 38 16.13 -13.09 5.36
N ALA A 39 15.54 -11.90 5.20
CA ALA A 39 15.42 -11.21 3.91
C ALA A 39 16.67 -10.36 3.58
N VAL A 40 17.66 -10.31 4.48
CA VAL A 40 18.90 -9.50 4.39
C VAL A 40 20.12 -10.38 4.10
N VAL A 41 19.96 -11.67 3.80
CA VAL A 41 21.11 -12.52 3.41
C VAL A 41 21.48 -12.26 1.96
N GLY A 42 22.38 -11.31 1.77
CA GLY A 42 23.10 -11.03 0.53
C GLY A 42 24.13 -9.93 0.77
N GLU A 43 25.35 -10.32 1.16
CA GLU A 43 26.62 -9.57 1.14
C GLU A 43 26.58 -8.08 1.58
N PRO A 44 27.28 -7.69 2.66
CA PRO A 44 27.37 -6.28 3.07
C PRO A 44 28.11 -5.48 1.99
N GLY A 45 27.33 -4.74 1.19
CA GLY A 45 27.82 -3.98 0.03
C GLY A 45 26.92 -4.06 -1.20
N SER A 46 25.91 -4.93 -1.25
CA SER A 46 25.02 -5.04 -2.41
C SER A 46 23.70 -4.27 -2.21
N GLN A 47 23.69 -3.00 -2.67
CA GLN A 47 22.46 -2.26 -2.98
C GLN A 47 21.45 -3.16 -3.72
N ARG A 48 20.14 -3.09 -3.38
CA ARG A 48 18.99 -3.30 -4.31
C ARG A 48 17.63 -3.12 -3.61
N ALA A 49 17.36 -1.95 -3.03
CA ALA A 49 15.99 -1.59 -2.62
C ALA A 49 15.00 -1.60 -3.82
N SER A 50 15.50 -1.38 -5.04
CA SER A 50 14.74 -1.37 -6.30
C SER A 50 14.31 -2.74 -6.82
N ARG A 51 14.90 -3.85 -6.35
CA ARG A 51 14.58 -5.17 -6.93
C ARG A 51 13.33 -5.82 -6.34
N PRO A 52 12.57 -6.54 -7.18
CA PRO A 52 11.35 -7.23 -6.76
C PRO A 52 11.70 -8.48 -5.92
N ILE A 53 11.13 -8.62 -4.73
CA ILE A 53 11.32 -9.82 -3.88
C ILE A 53 10.39 -10.92 -4.39
N ARG A 54 10.96 -11.99 -4.96
CA ARG A 54 10.18 -13.18 -5.36
C ARG A 54 9.85 -14.00 -4.11
N GLY A 55 8.58 -14.39 -3.96
CA GLY A 55 8.13 -15.17 -2.80
C GLY A 55 8.01 -14.34 -1.52
N ALA A 56 7.59 -13.07 -1.63
CA ALA A 56 7.38 -12.23 -0.47
C ALA A 56 6.42 -12.88 0.55
N SER A 57 6.70 -12.73 1.84
CA SER A 57 5.74 -13.10 2.89
C SER A 57 4.61 -12.07 3.00
N PRO A 58 3.44 -12.41 3.54
CA PRO A 58 2.33 -11.47 3.70
C PRO A 58 2.72 -10.18 4.42
N ARG A 59 3.51 -10.28 5.49
CA ARG A 59 4.04 -9.12 6.23
C ARG A 59 4.90 -8.24 5.32
N VAL A 60 5.85 -8.82 4.59
CA VAL A 60 6.76 -8.06 3.69
C VAL A 60 5.97 -7.36 2.58
N ALA A 61 4.92 -7.98 2.05
CA ALA A 61 4.06 -7.36 1.06
C ALA A 61 3.34 -6.12 1.63
N VAL A 62 2.77 -6.21 2.84
CA VAL A 62 2.14 -5.06 3.52
C VAL A 62 3.15 -3.96 3.80
N VAL A 63 4.36 -4.32 4.23
CA VAL A 63 5.45 -3.36 4.46
C VAL A 63 5.75 -2.58 3.20
N ARG A 64 6.03 -3.29 2.11
CA ARG A 64 6.42 -2.65 0.87
C ARG A 64 5.30 -1.87 0.23
N PHE A 65 4.04 -2.28 0.45
CA PHE A 65 2.87 -1.54 0.05
C PHE A 65 2.78 -0.17 0.74
N VAL A 66 3.05 -0.11 2.05
CA VAL A 66 3.03 1.15 2.80
C VAL A 66 4.28 1.99 2.54
N MET A 67 5.48 1.40 2.64
CA MET A 67 6.75 2.13 2.54
C MET A 67 7.02 2.71 1.17
N ASN A 68 6.59 2.02 0.11
CA ASN A 68 6.79 2.50 -1.25
C ASN A 68 5.51 3.09 -1.83
N ALA A 69 4.57 3.52 -0.97
CA ALA A 69 3.30 4.06 -1.41
C ALA A 69 3.45 5.25 -2.35
N VAL A 70 4.51 6.05 -2.19
CA VAL A 70 4.77 7.28 -2.95
C VAL A 70 5.92 7.15 -3.96
N THR A 71 6.58 5.99 -4.00
CA THR A 71 7.73 5.75 -4.90
C THR A 71 7.29 4.92 -6.08
N ALA A 72 7.11 5.56 -7.23
CA ALA A 72 6.78 4.89 -8.48
C ALA A 72 7.99 4.19 -9.13
N ASP A 73 9.19 4.46 -8.62
CA ASP A 73 10.44 3.89 -9.11
C ASP A 73 10.62 2.43 -8.71
N GLY A 74 11.26 1.69 -9.62
CA GLY A 74 11.56 0.29 -9.42
C GLY A 74 10.38 -0.65 -9.63
N ARG A 75 10.58 -1.89 -9.18
CA ARG A 75 9.87 -3.06 -9.68
C ARG A 75 9.10 -3.78 -8.59
N ALA A 76 7.95 -4.37 -8.92
CA ALA A 76 7.08 -5.06 -7.98
C ALA A 76 6.84 -6.49 -8.44
N SER A 77 7.31 -7.46 -7.64
CA SER A 77 7.22 -8.88 -8.00
C SER A 77 5.76 -9.33 -8.09
N ARG A 78 5.50 -10.40 -8.86
CA ARG A 78 4.18 -11.04 -8.90
C ARG A 78 3.66 -11.36 -7.49
N SER A 79 4.49 -11.94 -6.63
CA SER A 79 4.08 -12.29 -5.27
C SER A 79 3.77 -11.06 -4.41
N GLU A 80 4.55 -9.99 -4.52
CA GLU A 80 4.29 -8.74 -3.78
C GLU A 80 2.98 -8.11 -4.24
N PHE A 81 2.78 -8.00 -5.56
CA PHE A 81 1.57 -7.46 -6.15
C PHE A 81 0.32 -8.26 -5.75
N TRP A 82 0.35 -9.58 -5.95
CA TRP A 82 -0.81 -10.44 -5.70
C TRP A 82 -1.14 -10.55 -4.21
N LEU A 83 -0.13 -10.63 -3.33
CA LEU A 83 -0.38 -10.64 -1.88
C LEU A 83 -0.98 -9.32 -1.41
N ALA A 84 -0.43 -8.17 -1.83
CA ALA A 84 -1.00 -6.87 -1.49
C ALA A 84 -2.44 -6.74 -2.03
N ARG A 85 -2.70 -7.18 -3.26
CA ARG A 85 -4.03 -7.13 -3.88
C ARG A 85 -5.05 -8.01 -3.16
N VAL A 86 -4.66 -9.23 -2.78
CA VAL A 86 -5.52 -10.16 -2.04
C VAL A 86 -5.80 -9.65 -0.63
N ILE A 87 -4.77 -9.20 0.11
CA ILE A 87 -4.95 -8.66 1.45
C ILE A 87 -5.87 -7.44 1.43
N TRP A 88 -5.63 -6.49 0.52
CA TRP A 88 -6.50 -5.33 0.34
C TRP A 88 -7.94 -5.73 0.02
N GLY A 89 -8.14 -6.68 -0.90
CA GLY A 89 -9.45 -7.20 -1.28
C GLY A 89 -10.18 -7.87 -0.11
N LEU A 90 -9.48 -8.65 0.72
CA LEU A 90 -10.04 -9.29 1.91
C LEU A 90 -10.49 -8.25 2.94
N VAL A 91 -9.72 -7.18 3.16
CA VAL A 91 -10.13 -6.08 4.05
C VAL A 91 -11.38 -5.38 3.52
N CYS A 92 -11.45 -5.09 2.21
CA CYS A 92 -12.64 -4.50 1.60
C CYS A 92 -13.88 -5.39 1.75
N VAL A 93 -13.74 -6.71 1.49
CA VAL A 93 -14.84 -7.67 1.67
C VAL A 93 -15.27 -7.76 3.14
N ALA A 94 -14.32 -7.79 4.08
CA ALA A 94 -14.62 -7.85 5.51
C ALA A 94 -15.35 -6.59 6.00
N LEU A 95 -14.91 -5.39 5.60
CA LEU A 95 -15.57 -4.13 5.94
C LEU A 95 -16.98 -4.07 5.34
N TRP A 96 -17.15 -4.49 4.09
CA TRP A 96 -18.45 -4.50 3.43
C TRP A 96 -19.42 -5.52 4.06
N ALA A 97 -18.93 -6.72 4.39
CA ALA A 97 -19.70 -7.72 5.11
C ALA A 97 -20.11 -7.24 6.50
N ALA A 98 -19.22 -6.52 7.21
CA ALA A 98 -19.52 -5.94 8.52
C ALA A 98 -20.66 -4.91 8.43
N VAL A 99 -20.69 -4.06 7.40
CA VAL A 99 -21.80 -3.11 7.17
C VAL A 99 -23.14 -3.85 7.05
N GLY A 100 -23.17 -4.99 6.33
CA GLY A 100 -24.38 -5.79 6.16
C GLY A 100 -24.81 -6.57 7.41
N ALA A 101 -23.89 -6.78 8.36
CA ALA A 101 -24.12 -7.58 9.56
C ALA A 101 -24.57 -6.75 10.78
N VAL A 102 -24.45 -5.42 10.74
CA VAL A 102 -24.79 -4.54 11.87
C VAL A 102 -26.14 -3.82 11.70
N PRO A 103 -26.78 -3.40 12.81
CA PRO A 103 -27.98 -2.57 12.76
C PRO A 103 -27.68 -1.16 12.22
N ASP A 104 -28.73 -0.46 11.79
CA ASP A 104 -28.63 0.80 11.03
C ASP A 104 -27.82 1.91 11.73
N ASP A 105 -27.90 2.00 13.05
CA ASP A 105 -27.18 2.96 13.88
C ASP A 105 -25.66 2.76 13.86
N ALA A 106 -25.21 1.51 13.69
CA ALA A 106 -23.80 1.15 13.58
C ALA A 106 -23.26 1.13 12.13
N ARG A 107 -24.11 1.31 11.10
CA ARG A 107 -23.66 1.29 9.69
C ARG A 107 -22.85 2.53 9.31
N SER A 108 -23.26 3.71 9.76
CA SER A 108 -22.59 4.97 9.45
C SER A 108 -21.08 4.96 9.75
N PRO A 109 -20.63 4.61 10.98
CA PRO A 109 -19.19 4.56 11.28
C PRO A 109 -18.43 3.51 10.45
N LEU A 110 -19.04 2.36 10.12
CA LEU A 110 -18.41 1.35 9.26
C LEU A 110 -18.28 1.84 7.80
N MET A 111 -19.28 2.56 7.30
CA MET A 111 -19.20 3.17 5.97
C MET A 111 -18.11 4.24 5.91
N ILE A 112 -17.96 5.05 6.97
CA ILE A 112 -16.85 6.00 7.09
C ILE A 112 -15.51 5.26 7.09
N ALA A 113 -15.38 4.19 7.87
CA ALA A 113 -14.16 3.38 7.91
C ALA A 113 -13.80 2.79 6.54
N LEU A 114 -14.80 2.30 5.78
CA LEU A 114 -14.61 1.83 4.41
C LEU A 114 -14.12 2.94 3.49
N VAL A 115 -14.74 4.12 3.52
CA VAL A 115 -14.32 5.27 2.70
C VAL A 115 -12.90 5.71 3.04
N VAL A 116 -12.57 5.82 4.33
CA VAL A 116 -11.22 6.16 4.80
C VAL A 116 -10.21 5.13 4.33
N TRP A 117 -10.52 3.84 4.46
CA TRP A 117 -9.66 2.76 3.97
C TRP A 117 -9.38 2.89 2.46
N LEU A 118 -10.41 3.16 1.65
CA LEU A 118 -10.27 3.35 0.21
C LEU A 118 -9.39 4.55 -0.13
N ILE A 119 -9.55 5.68 0.58
CA ILE A 119 -8.76 6.91 0.35
C ILE A 119 -7.29 6.69 0.73
N VAL A 120 -7.04 6.17 1.94
CA VAL A 120 -5.68 5.94 2.45
C VAL A 120 -4.93 4.95 1.56
N THR A 121 -5.62 3.93 1.05
CA THR A 121 -5.00 2.90 0.21
C THR A 121 -5.00 3.24 -1.28
N ALA A 122 -5.59 4.35 -1.71
CA ALA A 122 -5.66 4.73 -3.13
C ALA A 122 -4.27 4.95 -3.73
N ILE A 123 -3.46 5.80 -3.09
CA ILE A 123 -2.09 6.12 -3.54
C ILE A 123 -1.22 4.86 -3.57
N PRO A 124 -1.10 4.07 -2.48
CA PRO A 124 -0.37 2.80 -2.51
C PRO A 124 -0.79 1.85 -3.64
N ASN A 125 -2.10 1.73 -3.91
CA ASN A 125 -2.61 0.86 -4.98
C ASN A 125 -2.20 1.36 -6.37
N ILE A 126 -2.29 2.67 -6.62
CA ILE A 126 -1.87 3.27 -7.90
C ILE A 126 -0.38 3.04 -8.12
N THR A 127 0.44 3.32 -7.12
CA THR A 127 1.89 3.17 -7.18
C THR A 127 2.31 1.71 -7.39
N LEU A 128 1.70 0.78 -6.64
CA LEU A 128 1.95 -0.65 -6.81
C LEU A 128 1.56 -1.13 -8.22
N GLN A 129 0.42 -0.66 -8.74
CA GLN A 129 -0.07 -1.02 -10.07
C GLN A 129 0.84 -0.47 -11.17
N ALA A 130 1.35 0.75 -11.03
CA ALA A 130 2.32 1.34 -11.95
C ALA A 130 3.63 0.54 -11.96
N ARG A 131 4.19 0.21 -10.79
CA ARG A 131 5.40 -0.62 -10.68
C ARG A 131 5.22 -2.01 -11.28
N ARG A 132 4.03 -2.61 -11.13
CA ARG A 132 3.72 -3.90 -11.75
C ARG A 132 3.61 -3.81 -13.27
N LEU A 133 3.08 -2.72 -13.81
CA LEU A 133 3.05 -2.49 -15.26
C LEU A 133 4.47 -2.31 -15.81
N HIS A 134 5.31 -1.52 -15.12
CA HIS A 134 6.73 -1.36 -15.46
C HIS A 134 7.45 -2.71 -15.48
N ASP A 135 7.14 -3.61 -14.53
CA ASP A 135 7.67 -4.97 -14.51
C ASP A 135 7.41 -5.77 -15.78
N THR A 136 6.30 -5.49 -16.47
CA THR A 136 5.89 -6.15 -17.72
C THR A 136 6.24 -5.36 -18.97
N GLY A 137 7.15 -4.38 -18.86
CA GLY A 137 7.59 -3.56 -20.00
C GLY A 137 6.58 -2.51 -20.45
N ARG A 138 5.57 -2.18 -19.63
CA ARG A 138 4.50 -1.23 -19.96
C ARG A 138 4.59 0.01 -19.09
N SER A 139 4.25 1.18 -19.64
CA SER A 139 4.18 2.41 -18.85
C SER A 139 3.03 2.38 -17.82
N GLY A 140 3.19 3.07 -16.69
CA GLY A 140 2.14 3.20 -15.66
C GLY A 140 0.82 3.80 -16.18
N TRP A 141 0.86 4.57 -17.27
CA TRP A 141 -0.31 5.15 -17.94
C TRP A 141 -1.32 4.10 -18.43
N PHE A 142 -0.87 2.88 -18.72
CA PHE A 142 -1.77 1.79 -19.09
C PHE A 142 -2.77 1.41 -18.00
N MET A 143 -2.59 1.88 -16.75
CA MET A 143 -3.60 1.75 -15.70
C MET A 143 -4.94 2.43 -16.08
N LEU A 144 -4.92 3.49 -16.88
CA LEU A 144 -6.13 4.19 -17.35
C LEU A 144 -7.06 3.29 -18.18
N VAL A 145 -6.54 2.18 -18.70
CA VAL A 145 -7.36 1.15 -19.38
C VAL A 145 -8.48 0.62 -18.47
N GLN A 146 -8.34 0.70 -17.14
CA GLN A 146 -9.43 0.30 -16.22
C GLN A 146 -10.70 1.14 -16.37
N LEU A 147 -10.63 2.33 -16.97
CA LEU A 147 -11.79 3.19 -17.21
C LEU A 147 -12.72 2.61 -18.28
N VAL A 148 -12.23 1.67 -19.09
CA VAL A 148 -13.06 0.92 -20.03
C VAL A 148 -13.72 -0.24 -19.28
N PRO A 149 -15.07 -0.27 -19.15
CA PRO A 149 -15.75 -1.29 -18.39
C PRO A 149 -15.53 -2.68 -18.99
N ILE A 150 -15.44 -3.69 -18.13
CA ILE A 150 -15.22 -5.11 -18.46
C ILE A 150 -13.86 -5.39 -19.12
N VAL A 151 -13.62 -4.87 -20.33
CA VAL A 151 -12.41 -5.08 -21.11
C VAL A 151 -11.18 -4.53 -20.39
N GLY A 152 -11.30 -3.38 -19.75
CA GLY A 152 -10.21 -2.72 -19.05
C GLY A 152 -9.62 -3.56 -17.91
N PRO A 153 -10.45 -3.94 -16.91
CA PRO A 153 -10.04 -4.82 -15.82
C PRO A 153 -9.49 -6.16 -16.28
N ILE A 154 -10.08 -6.78 -17.30
CA ILE A 154 -9.58 -8.06 -17.86
C ILE A 154 -8.19 -7.88 -18.47
N THR A 155 -7.97 -6.80 -19.23
CA THR A 155 -6.67 -6.51 -19.85
C THR A 155 -5.58 -6.30 -18.80
N LEU A 156 -5.88 -5.50 -17.77
CA LEU A 156 -4.97 -5.30 -16.63
C LEU A 156 -4.71 -6.61 -15.88
N LEU A 157 -5.73 -7.46 -15.71
CA LEU A 157 -5.57 -8.77 -15.08
C LEU A 157 -4.55 -9.62 -15.85
N VAL A 158 -4.71 -9.71 -17.18
CA VAL A 158 -3.79 -10.48 -18.04
C VAL A 158 -2.36 -9.95 -17.90
N TRP A 159 -2.15 -8.64 -17.98
CA TRP A 159 -0.81 -8.06 -17.80
C TRP A 159 -0.25 -8.31 -16.39
N ASN A 160 -1.07 -8.17 -15.34
CA ASN A 160 -0.63 -8.41 -13.97
C ASN A 160 -0.24 -9.88 -13.69
N VAL A 161 -0.74 -10.84 -14.47
CA VAL A 161 -0.33 -12.26 -14.39
C VAL A 161 0.94 -12.55 -15.20
N GLN A 162 1.29 -11.76 -16.22
CA GLN A 162 2.44 -12.02 -17.11
C GLN A 162 3.80 -12.01 -16.40
N ASP A 163 4.82 -12.64 -17.00
CA ASP A 163 6.15 -12.67 -16.41
C ASP A 163 6.81 -11.31 -16.49
N SER A 164 7.76 -11.07 -15.60
CA SER A 164 8.54 -9.84 -15.62
C SER A 164 9.40 -9.81 -16.89
N GLU A 165 9.31 -8.77 -17.70
CA GLU A 165 10.12 -8.64 -18.92
C GLU A 165 11.48 -8.02 -18.63
N ARG A 166 12.44 -8.24 -19.54
CA ARG A 166 13.78 -7.62 -19.49
C ARG A 166 13.71 -6.12 -19.73
N SER A 167 12.78 -5.66 -20.58
CA SER A 167 12.45 -4.26 -20.84
C SER A 167 12.11 -3.50 -19.55
N GLY A 168 11.48 -4.17 -18.58
CA GLY A 168 11.15 -3.55 -17.29
C GLY A 168 12.35 -3.11 -16.44
N ALA A 169 13.58 -3.55 -16.77
CA ALA A 169 14.79 -3.10 -16.11
C ALA A 169 15.20 -1.66 -16.48
N GLU A 170 14.61 -1.08 -17.53
CA GLU A 170 14.84 0.32 -17.91
C GLU A 170 14.25 1.30 -16.87
N PHE A 171 13.18 0.88 -16.17
CA PHE A 171 12.55 1.67 -15.10
C PHE A 171 13.29 1.55 -13.75
N ASP A 172 14.37 0.76 -13.69
CA ASP A 172 15.29 0.74 -12.56
C ASP A 172 16.33 1.85 -12.78
N HIS A 173 16.24 3.00 -12.09
CA HIS A 173 17.24 4.06 -12.23
C HIS A 173 18.62 3.57 -11.73
N PRO A 174 19.67 3.56 -12.58
CA PRO A 174 21.02 3.09 -12.22
C PRO A 174 21.89 4.17 -11.56
N ASP A 175 21.40 5.39 -11.39
CA ASP A 175 22.24 6.57 -11.10
C ASP A 175 22.67 6.72 -9.63
N GLU A 176 22.11 5.91 -8.73
CA GLU A 176 22.54 5.84 -7.31
C GLU A 176 23.67 4.82 -7.06
N ALA A 177 24.01 3.98 -8.05
CA ALA A 177 25.12 3.04 -7.94
C ALA A 177 26.49 3.68 -8.25
N ARG A 178 26.50 4.98 -8.61
CA ARG A 178 27.68 5.69 -9.14
C ARG A 178 28.02 7.01 -8.41
N ARG A 179 27.42 7.26 -7.24
CA ARG A 179 27.75 8.39 -6.35
C ARG A 179 28.14 7.86 -4.98
#